data_AF-A0A353PH43-F1
#
_entry.id   AF-A0A353PH43-F1
#
_cell.length_a   1.000
_cell.length_b   1.000
_cell.length_c   1.000
_cell.angle_alpha   90.00
_cell.angle_beta   90.00
_cell.angle_gamma   90.00
#
_symmetry.space_group_name_H-M   'P 1'
#
loop_
_entity.id
_entity.type
_entity.pdbx_description
1 polymer ?
#
loop_
_entity_poly.entity_id
_entity_poly.type
_entity_poly.pdbx_seq_one_letter_code
_entity_poly.pdbx_strand_id
1 'polypeptide(L)'
;MPAAEPAAASRQLWVIPRAGTVSPWCSKATDIARGCGLTEVRRIERAVRLELTGFPPERSPGADLGDLLHDRLTQTLIERITDAELLLFRHPEPAPLRTVPVLTGGRAALETANRDWGLALAPDEIDYLLDSFGQLGRDPTDVELMMFA
;
A
#
# COMPACT_ATOMS: atom_id res chain seq x y z
N MET A 1 -36.09 -24.70 32.48
CA MET A 1 -35.13 -24.49 31.37
C MET A 1 -33.97 -23.70 31.91
N PRO A 2 -32.70 -24.15 31.76
CA PRO A 2 -31.59 -23.31 32.19
C PRO A 2 -31.60 -22.04 31.35
N ALA A 3 -31.44 -20.89 32.00
CA ALA A 3 -31.33 -19.60 31.34
C ALA A 3 -30.13 -19.62 30.39
N ALA A 4 -30.32 -19.12 29.16
CA ALA A 4 -29.22 -18.91 28.24
C ALA A 4 -28.19 -18.01 28.92
N GLU A 5 -26.94 -18.47 29.03
CA GLU A 5 -25.81 -17.64 29.45
C GLU A 5 -25.79 -16.39 28.56
N PRO A 6 -25.58 -15.18 29.12
CA PRO A 6 -25.44 -14.00 28.29
C PRO A 6 -24.28 -14.25 27.33
N ALA A 7 -24.55 -14.21 26.03
CA ALA A 7 -23.50 -14.34 25.02
C ALA A 7 -22.39 -13.35 25.36
N ALA A 8 -21.23 -13.86 25.74
CA ALA A 8 -20.09 -13.03 26.11
C ALA A 8 -19.86 -12.03 24.96
N ALA A 9 -19.72 -10.74 25.28
CA ALA A 9 -19.51 -9.72 24.28
C ALA A 9 -18.33 -10.12 23.38
N SER A 10 -18.60 -10.38 22.10
CA SER A 10 -17.58 -10.77 21.13
C SER A 10 -17.12 -9.55 20.36
N ARG A 11 -15.81 -9.36 20.29
CA ARG A 11 -15.18 -8.34 19.45
C ARG A 11 -14.73 -8.99 18.15
N GLN A 12 -14.96 -8.30 17.04
CA GLN A 12 -14.57 -8.79 15.72
C GLN A 12 -13.43 -7.95 15.19
N LEU A 13 -12.42 -8.62 14.64
CA LEU A 13 -11.35 -8.02 13.87
C LEU A 13 -11.23 -8.76 12.54
N TRP A 14 -10.65 -8.09 11.57
CA TRP A 14 -10.38 -8.66 10.26
C TRP A 14 -8.94 -8.40 9.89
N VAL A 15 -8.25 -9.45 9.50
CA VAL A 15 -6.91 -9.36 8.91
C VAL A 15 -7.07 -9.43 7.41
N ILE A 16 -6.67 -8.37 6.74
CA ILE A 16 -6.68 -8.24 5.27
C ILE A 16 -5.25 -8.07 4.75
N PRO A 17 -4.98 -8.30 3.47
CA PRO A 17 -3.72 -7.86 2.86
C PRO A 17 -3.53 -6.35 3.04
N ARG A 18 -2.27 -5.93 3.10
CA ARG A 18 -1.93 -4.52 3.24
C ARG A 18 -2.54 -3.70 2.10
N ALA A 19 -3.14 -2.57 2.45
CA ALA A 19 -3.74 -1.65 1.47
C ALA A 19 -2.72 -1.28 0.38
N GLY A 20 -3.16 -1.28 -0.87
CA GLY A 20 -2.29 -1.06 -2.04
C GLY A 20 -1.53 -2.29 -2.54
N THR A 21 -1.70 -3.46 -1.91
CA THR A 21 -1.12 -4.73 -2.38
C THR A 21 -2.17 -5.64 -3.03
N VAL A 22 -1.70 -6.59 -3.85
CA VAL A 22 -2.50 -7.69 -4.40
C VAL A 22 -1.88 -8.99 -3.91
N SER A 23 -2.65 -9.80 -3.18
CA SER A 23 -2.11 -11.06 -2.65
C SER A 23 -1.92 -12.11 -3.76
N PRO A 24 -0.97 -13.05 -3.64
CA PRO A 24 -0.86 -14.17 -4.58
C PRO A 24 -2.14 -15.03 -4.62
N TRP A 25 -2.88 -15.08 -3.52
CA TRP A 25 -4.18 -15.75 -3.45
C TRP A 25 -5.20 -15.04 -4.34
N CYS A 26 -5.22 -13.71 -4.32
CA CYS A 26 -6.12 -12.90 -5.16
C CYS A 26 -5.93 -13.19 -6.65
N SER A 27 -4.69 -13.20 -7.13
CA SER A 27 -4.41 -13.50 -8.55
C SER A 27 -4.96 -14.88 -8.93
N LYS A 28 -4.63 -15.92 -8.17
CA LYS A 28 -5.08 -17.29 -8.45
C LYS A 28 -6.60 -17.46 -8.33
N ALA A 29 -7.22 -16.89 -7.30
CA ALA A 29 -8.66 -16.98 -7.09
C ALA A 29 -9.42 -16.28 -8.23
N THR A 30 -8.95 -15.11 -8.65
CA THR A 30 -9.53 -14.37 -9.77
C THR A 30 -9.36 -15.13 -11.09
N ASP A 31 -8.20 -15.73 -11.32
CA ASP A 31 -7.96 -16.56 -12.52
C ASP A 31 -8.84 -17.81 -12.55
N ILE A 32 -9.04 -18.48 -11.41
CA ILE A 32 -9.97 -19.62 -11.30
C ILE A 32 -11.40 -19.17 -11.63
N ALA A 33 -11.86 -18.03 -11.08
CA ALA A 33 -13.20 -17.53 -11.36
C ALA A 33 -13.40 -17.24 -12.86
N ARG A 34 -12.40 -16.64 -13.51
CA ARG A 34 -12.40 -16.43 -14.97
C ARG A 34 -12.42 -17.76 -15.73
N GLY A 35 -11.62 -18.74 -15.31
CA GLY A 35 -11.60 -20.08 -15.90
C GLY A 35 -12.94 -20.81 -15.79
N CYS A 36 -13.74 -20.52 -14.76
CA CYS A 36 -15.10 -21.00 -14.57
C CYS A 36 -16.16 -20.19 -15.35
N GLY A 37 -15.77 -19.20 -16.16
CA GLY A 37 -16.68 -18.36 -16.94
C GLY A 37 -17.30 -17.18 -16.18
N LEU A 38 -16.84 -16.87 -14.96
CA LEU A 38 -17.32 -15.73 -14.17
C LEU A 38 -16.59 -14.44 -14.57
N THR A 39 -16.82 -13.95 -15.78
CA THR A 39 -16.10 -12.81 -16.38
C THR A 39 -16.33 -11.48 -15.67
N GLU A 40 -17.46 -11.32 -14.99
CA GLU A 40 -17.79 -10.11 -14.23
C GLU A 40 -16.94 -9.95 -12.96
N VAL A 41 -16.30 -11.02 -12.50
CA VAL A 41 -15.43 -10.97 -11.31
C VAL A 41 -14.08 -10.35 -11.68
N ARG A 42 -13.90 -9.08 -11.29
CA ARG A 42 -12.66 -8.33 -11.55
C ARG A 42 -11.52 -8.71 -10.62
N ARG A 43 -11.83 -8.93 -9.34
CA ARG A 43 -10.86 -9.19 -8.27
C ARG A 43 -11.55 -9.95 -7.13
N ILE A 44 -10.90 -10.98 -6.60
CA ILE A 44 -11.30 -11.67 -5.37
C ILE A 44 -10.19 -11.53 -4.35
N GLU A 45 -10.50 -11.11 -3.13
CA GLU A 45 -9.52 -11.07 -2.04
C GLU A 45 -9.98 -11.91 -0.85
N ARG A 46 -9.02 -12.36 -0.03
CA ARG A 46 -9.29 -13.15 1.16
C ARG A 46 -8.95 -12.37 2.43
N ALA A 47 -9.87 -12.41 3.39
CA ALA A 47 -9.68 -11.88 4.73
C ALA A 47 -9.81 -13.00 5.78
N VAL A 48 -9.19 -12.82 6.94
CA VAL A 48 -9.38 -13.67 8.12
C VAL A 48 -10.18 -12.90 9.16
N ARG A 49 -11.36 -13.40 9.52
CA ARG A 49 -12.14 -12.88 10.64
C ARG A 49 -11.65 -13.50 11.94
N LEU A 50 -11.34 -12.67 12.92
CA LEU A 50 -11.01 -13.06 14.28
C LEU A 50 -12.17 -12.65 15.18
N GLU A 51 -12.65 -13.61 15.97
CA GLU A 51 -13.69 -13.38 16.97
C GLU A 51 -13.09 -13.57 18.36
N LEU A 52 -13.09 -12.49 19.13
CA LEU A 52 -12.50 -12.44 20.47
C LEU A 52 -13.62 -12.44 21.50
N THR A 53 -13.75 -13.56 22.20
CA THR A 53 -14.72 -13.72 23.28
C THR A 53 -14.12 -13.34 24.62
N GLY A 54 -14.85 -12.57 25.44
CA GLY A 54 -14.39 -12.19 26.78
C GLY A 54 -13.28 -11.14 26.79
N PHE A 55 -13.08 -10.42 25.68
CA PHE A 55 -12.15 -9.30 25.64
C PHE A 55 -12.73 -8.10 26.40
N PRO A 56 -11.97 -7.44 27.31
CA PRO A 56 -12.51 -6.36 28.14
C PRO A 56 -13.07 -5.20 27.28
N PRO A 57 -14.29 -4.72 27.56
CA PRO A 57 -14.97 -3.74 26.70
C PRO A 57 -14.27 -2.38 26.63
N GLU A 58 -13.55 -1.99 27.68
CA GLU A 58 -12.77 -0.76 27.80
C GLU A 58 -11.43 -0.77 27.06
N ARG A 59 -11.01 -1.94 26.57
CA ARG A 59 -9.73 -2.12 25.87
C ARG A 59 -9.93 -2.15 24.35
N SER A 60 -8.87 -1.87 23.60
CA SER A 60 -8.86 -2.00 22.14
C SER A 60 -8.08 -3.24 21.73
N PRO A 61 -8.75 -4.28 21.18
CA PRO A 61 -8.06 -5.46 20.68
C PRO A 61 -6.96 -5.14 19.65
N GLY A 62 -7.21 -4.16 18.77
CA GLY A 62 -6.25 -3.77 17.75
C GLY A 62 -4.99 -3.16 18.35
N ALA A 63 -5.13 -2.32 19.38
CA ALA A 63 -3.98 -1.71 20.06
C ALA A 63 -3.22 -2.72 20.93
N ASP A 64 -3.93 -3.61 21.62
CA ASP A 64 -3.34 -4.52 22.60
C ASP A 64 -2.74 -5.78 21.98
N LEU A 65 -3.33 -6.27 20.89
CA LEU A 65 -2.97 -7.56 20.28
C LEU A 65 -2.53 -7.42 18.82
N GLY A 66 -2.53 -6.22 18.24
CA GLY A 66 -2.29 -6.00 16.81
C GLY A 66 -1.04 -6.73 16.29
N ASP A 67 0.10 -6.55 16.96
CA ASP A 67 1.39 -7.15 16.57
C ASP A 67 1.41 -8.69 16.62
N LEU A 68 0.49 -9.31 17.37
CA LEU A 68 0.36 -10.77 17.46
C LEU A 68 -0.63 -11.33 16.43
N LEU A 69 -1.59 -10.53 16.00
CA LEU A 69 -2.72 -10.98 15.18
C LEU A 69 -2.47 -10.84 13.68
N HIS A 70 -1.49 -10.04 13.25
CA HIS A 70 -1.17 -9.86 11.83
C HIS A 70 0.31 -9.55 11.61
N ASP A 71 0.79 -9.79 10.39
CA ASP A 71 2.09 -9.33 9.92
C ASP A 71 2.00 -7.85 9.47
N ARG A 72 2.59 -6.96 10.25
CA ARG A 72 2.70 -5.52 9.97
C ARG A 72 3.23 -5.16 8.58
N LEU A 73 4.09 -5.99 7.98
CA LEU A 73 4.68 -5.69 6.69
C LEU A 73 3.72 -5.99 5.53
N THR A 74 2.90 -7.04 5.67
CA THR A 74 2.12 -7.61 4.56
C THR A 74 0.60 -7.55 4.76
N GLN A 75 0.13 -7.26 5.98
CA GLN A 75 -1.29 -7.30 6.35
C GLN A 75 -1.72 -5.98 7.01
N THR A 76 -3.04 -5.82 7.16
CA THR A 76 -3.66 -4.72 7.90
C THR A 76 -4.80 -5.27 8.74
N LEU A 77 -4.87 -4.82 9.98
CA LEU A 77 -5.94 -5.15 10.90
C LEU A 77 -7.03 -4.06 10.84
N ILE A 78 -8.28 -4.46 10.62
CA ILE A 78 -9.45 -3.56 10.61
C ILE A 78 -10.54 -4.09 11.52
N GLU A 79 -11.36 -3.20 12.07
CA GLU A 79 -12.46 -3.58 12.98
C GLU A 79 -13.77 -3.82 12.22
N ARG A 80 -13.95 -3.18 11.07
CA ARG A 80 -15.17 -3.27 10.25
C ARG A 80 -14.86 -3.83 8.88
N ILE A 81 -15.64 -4.81 8.45
CA ILE A 81 -15.49 -5.40 7.11
C ILE A 81 -15.73 -4.39 5.99
N THR A 82 -16.54 -3.36 6.22
CA THR A 82 -16.79 -2.28 5.25
C THR A 82 -15.53 -1.49 4.90
N ASP A 83 -14.55 -1.44 5.79
CA ASP A 83 -13.28 -0.75 5.52
C ASP A 83 -12.43 -1.53 4.51
N ALA A 84 -12.66 -2.84 4.36
CA ALA A 84 -11.97 -3.68 3.38
C ALA A 84 -12.28 -3.25 1.94
N GLU A 85 -13.49 -2.77 1.67
CA GLU A 85 -13.87 -2.31 0.33
C GLU A 85 -12.95 -1.17 -0.14
N LEU A 86 -12.82 -0.14 0.69
CA LEU A 86 -12.00 1.03 0.43
C LEU A 86 -10.50 0.69 0.35
N LEU A 87 -10.02 -0.22 1.21
CA LEU A 87 -8.59 -0.52 1.33
C LEU A 87 -8.08 -1.51 0.27
N LEU A 88 -8.94 -2.42 -0.21
CA LEU A 88 -8.53 -3.51 -1.11
C LEU A 88 -8.95 -3.26 -2.57
N PHE A 89 -10.06 -2.57 -2.81
CA PHE A 89 -10.67 -2.49 -4.15
C PHE A 89 -10.75 -1.08 -4.72
N ARG A 90 -10.22 -0.07 -4.02
CA ARG A 90 -10.14 1.29 -4.57
C ARG A 90 -9.19 1.33 -5.76
N HIS A 91 -9.66 1.94 -6.84
CA HIS A 91 -8.89 2.27 -8.02
C HIS A 91 -8.50 3.76 -7.96
N PRO A 92 -7.25 4.11 -7.61
CA PRO A 92 -6.78 5.48 -7.71
C PRO A 92 -6.57 5.86 -9.18
N GLU A 93 -6.76 7.14 -9.49
CA GLU A 93 -6.35 7.70 -10.78
C GLU A 93 -4.81 7.67 -10.89
N PRO A 94 -4.26 7.47 -12.11
CA PRO A 94 -2.83 7.57 -12.34
C PRO A 94 -2.25 8.90 -11.85
N ALA A 95 -1.14 8.84 -11.12
CA ALA A 95 -0.43 10.05 -10.69
C ALA A 95 0.17 10.79 -11.90
N PRO A 96 0.19 12.14 -11.87
CA PRO A 96 0.81 12.91 -12.94
C PRO A 96 2.33 12.75 -12.94
N LEU A 97 2.93 12.85 -14.13
CA LEU A 97 4.38 12.90 -14.32
C LEU A 97 4.99 14.08 -13.57
N ARG A 98 6.10 13.86 -12.88
CA ARG A 98 6.83 14.91 -12.17
C ARG A 98 8.12 15.22 -12.91
N THR A 99 8.52 16.49 -12.90
CA THR A 99 9.79 16.95 -13.46
C THR A 99 10.60 17.68 -12.39
N VAL A 100 11.93 17.62 -12.50
CA VAL A 100 12.84 18.38 -11.65
C VAL A 100 13.35 19.59 -12.44
N PRO A 101 13.19 20.82 -11.95
CA PRO A 101 13.51 22.03 -12.70
C PRO A 101 15.02 22.29 -12.74
N VAL A 102 15.77 21.45 -13.45
CA VAL A 102 17.24 21.52 -13.56
C VAL A 102 17.67 22.73 -14.39
N LEU A 103 16.90 23.12 -15.41
CA LEU A 103 17.25 24.27 -16.24
C LEU A 103 17.22 25.60 -15.48
N THR A 104 16.34 25.72 -14.48
CA THR A 104 16.18 26.94 -13.69
C THR A 104 16.80 26.84 -12.30
N GLY A 105 16.69 25.66 -11.66
CA GLY A 105 17.20 25.40 -10.32
C GLY A 105 18.58 24.74 -10.28
N GLY A 106 19.14 24.36 -11.43
CA GLY A 106 20.49 23.80 -11.56
C GLY A 106 20.73 22.59 -10.66
N ARG A 107 21.96 22.49 -10.15
CA ARG A 107 22.40 21.42 -9.23
C ARG A 107 21.50 21.27 -8.01
N ALA A 108 21.07 22.38 -7.41
CA ALA A 108 20.28 22.37 -6.18
C ALA A 108 18.91 21.69 -6.34
N ALA A 109 18.32 21.77 -7.55
CA ALA A 109 17.09 21.06 -7.86
C ALA A 109 17.29 19.53 -7.85
N LEU A 110 18.41 19.05 -8.41
CA LEU A 110 18.77 17.63 -8.39
C LEU A 110 19.11 17.14 -6.97
N GLU A 111 19.83 17.92 -6.18
CA GLU A 111 20.15 17.55 -4.79
C GLU A 111 18.89 17.44 -3.92
N THR A 112 17.92 18.33 -4.15
CA THR A 112 16.60 18.26 -3.49
C THR A 112 15.85 17.02 -3.91
N ALA A 113 15.78 16.73 -5.22
CA ALA A 113 15.14 15.53 -5.73
C ALA A 113 15.82 14.24 -5.20
N ASN A 114 17.15 14.21 -5.16
CA ASN A 114 17.93 13.10 -4.65
C ASN A 114 17.55 12.74 -3.21
N ARG A 115 17.45 13.74 -2.34
CA ARG A 115 17.05 13.54 -0.93
C ARG A 115 15.57 13.17 -0.82
N ASP A 116 14.69 13.91 -1.47
CA ASP A 116 13.25 13.77 -1.26
C ASP A 116 12.71 12.48 -1.88
N TRP A 117 13.35 11.97 -2.94
CA TRP A 117 12.94 10.73 -3.62
C TRP A 117 13.83 9.53 -3.27
N GLY A 118 14.91 9.75 -2.51
CA GLY A 118 15.82 8.69 -2.08
C GLY A 118 16.60 8.08 -3.26
N LEU A 119 17.06 8.90 -4.20
CA LEU A 119 17.77 8.44 -5.40
C LEU A 119 19.19 7.93 -5.11
N ALA A 120 19.75 8.25 -3.94
CA ALA A 120 21.09 7.83 -3.52
C ALA A 120 22.23 8.18 -4.51
N LEU A 121 22.05 9.26 -5.29
CA LEU A 121 23.04 9.72 -6.27
C LEU A 121 24.30 10.26 -5.59
N ALA A 122 25.45 9.85 -6.10
CA ALA A 122 26.75 10.40 -5.77
C ALA A 122 26.95 11.81 -6.36
N PRO A 123 27.87 12.63 -5.80
CA PRO A 123 28.08 14.00 -6.29
C PRO A 123 28.44 14.10 -7.77
N ASP A 124 29.20 13.16 -8.30
CA ASP A 124 29.61 13.07 -9.70
C ASP A 124 28.46 12.62 -10.63
N GLU A 125 27.56 11.76 -10.14
CA GLU A 125 26.33 11.40 -10.85
C GLU A 125 25.37 12.60 -10.99
N ILE A 126 25.28 13.43 -9.95
CA ILE A 126 24.51 14.68 -10.01
C ILE A 126 25.10 15.63 -11.06
N ASP A 127 26.43 15.77 -11.09
CA ASP A 127 27.12 16.62 -12.05
C ASP A 127 26.92 16.10 -13.49
N TYR A 128 27.00 14.79 -13.69
CA TYR A 128 26.69 14.15 -14.97
C TYR A 128 25.26 14.43 -15.46
N LEU A 129 24.27 14.29 -14.58
CA LEU A 129 22.87 14.55 -14.90
C LEU A 129 22.62 16.03 -15.21
N LEU A 130 23.25 16.93 -14.46
CA LEU A 130 23.16 18.37 -14.70
C LEU A 130 23.67 18.72 -16.10
N ASP A 131 24.84 18.20 -16.47
CA ASP A 131 25.43 18.44 -17.79
C ASP A 131 24.59 17.83 -18.91
N SER A 132 24.11 16.60 -18.73
CA SER A 132 23.32 15.87 -19.73
C SER A 132 21.98 16.56 -20.01
N PHE A 133 21.22 16.90 -18.98
CA PHE A 133 19.95 17.60 -19.14
C PHE A 133 20.11 19.07 -19.55
N GLY A 134 21.22 19.70 -19.16
CA GLY A 134 21.64 21.00 -19.67
C GLY A 134 21.86 20.96 -21.19
N GLN A 135 22.55 19.95 -21.71
CA GLN A 135 22.76 19.76 -23.16
C GLN A 135 21.46 19.41 -23.91
N LEU A 136 20.58 18.62 -23.30
CA LEU A 136 19.28 18.27 -23.88
C LEU A 136 18.29 19.46 -23.89
N GLY A 137 18.54 20.50 -23.12
CA GLY A 137 17.69 21.69 -23.06
C GLY A 137 16.30 21.41 -22.50
N ARG A 138 16.16 20.42 -21.61
CA ARG A 138 14.89 20.09 -20.95
C ARG A 138 15.13 19.59 -19.52
N ASP A 139 14.09 19.71 -18.71
CA ASP A 139 14.08 19.16 -17.36
C ASP A 139 13.91 17.62 -17.39
N PRO A 140 14.62 16.88 -16.51
CA PRO A 140 14.42 15.45 -16.32
C PRO A 140 13.08 15.15 -15.66
N THR A 141 12.52 14.01 -16.03
CA THR A 141 11.35 13.41 -15.38
C THR A 141 11.75 12.55 -14.18
N ASP A 142 10.80 12.30 -13.28
CA ASP A 142 10.98 11.38 -12.16
C ASP A 142 11.38 9.96 -12.60
N VAL A 143 10.74 9.44 -13.65
CA VAL A 143 11.07 8.13 -14.21
C VAL A 143 12.51 8.08 -14.74
N GLU A 144 12.99 9.13 -15.42
CA GLU A 144 14.36 9.18 -15.93
C GLU A 144 15.40 9.18 -14.82
N LEU A 145 15.16 9.94 -13.75
CA LEU A 145 16.08 9.98 -12.61
C LEU A 145 16.07 8.67 -11.81
N MET A 146 14.89 8.07 -11.62
CA MET A 146 14.75 6.77 -10.94
C MET A 146 15.32 5.60 -11.75
N MET A 147 15.35 5.70 -13.08
CA MET A 147 15.96 4.69 -13.95
C MET A 147 17.49 4.80 -13.99
N PHE A 148 18.01 6.01 -13.75
CA PHE A 148 19.45 6.27 -13.73
C PHE A 148 20.08 5.88 -12.38
N ALA A 149 19.43 6.26 -11.28
CA ALA A 149 19.82 5.95 -9.91
C ALA A 149 19.87 4.43 -9.64
#